data_AF-A0A7C7AR01-F1
#
_entry.id   AF-A0A7C7AR01-F1
#
_cell.length_a   1.000
_cell.length_b   1.000
_cell.length_c   1.000
_cell.angle_alpha   90.00
_cell.angle_beta   90.00
_cell.angle_gamma   90.00
#
_symmetry.space_group_name_H-M   'P 1'
#
loop_
_entity.id
_entity.type
_entity.pdbx_description
1 polymer ?
#
loop_
_entity_poly.entity_id
_entity_poly.type
_entity_poly.pdbx_seq_one_letter_code
_entity_poly.pdbx_strand_id
1 'polypeptide(L)'
;MPIVDRLPFPRKHKLKQSVILVVILAALFGLWLRSCKRARMQERIIVHSVNIEEFGSNYVMLSYEVENKDSRSRNVKLLARVSDEKDGEIASKLFEITLKAGSREKRSQTLDEVTRAIKDGERPYRATLRIYPR
;
A
#
# COMPACT_ATOMS: atom_id res chain seq x y z
N MET A 1 -55.50 25.41 41.80
CA MET A 1 -54.06 25.24 41.46
C MET A 1 -53.96 24.84 40.00
N PRO A 2 -53.06 25.42 39.19
CA PRO A 2 -52.96 25.06 37.77
C PRO A 2 -52.32 23.68 37.64
N ILE A 3 -52.89 22.84 36.78
CA ILE A 3 -52.36 21.51 36.46
C ILE A 3 -51.19 21.75 35.50
N VAL A 4 -49.98 21.58 36.01
CA VAL A 4 -48.76 21.68 35.20
C VAL A 4 -48.59 20.36 34.44
N ASP A 5 -48.88 20.37 33.15
CA ASP A 5 -48.63 19.22 32.26
C ASP A 5 -47.13 18.93 32.20
N ARG A 6 -46.75 17.71 32.58
CA ARG A 6 -45.35 17.28 32.54
C ARG A 6 -45.00 16.90 31.10
N LEU A 7 -43.97 17.53 30.54
CA LEU A 7 -43.41 17.14 29.24
C LEU A 7 -43.07 15.64 29.25
N PRO A 8 -43.49 14.85 28.23
CA PRO A 8 -43.16 13.45 28.18
C PRO A 8 -41.65 13.26 28.06
N PHE A 9 -41.07 12.51 29.01
CA PHE A 9 -39.65 12.13 28.98
C PHE A 9 -39.28 11.52 27.63
N PRO A 10 -38.14 11.89 27.02
CA PRO A 10 -37.76 11.39 25.70
C PRO A 10 -37.57 9.87 25.78
N ARG A 11 -38.49 9.12 25.16
CA ARG A 11 -38.41 7.67 25.06
C ARG A 11 -37.23 7.32 24.15
N LYS A 12 -36.16 6.76 24.73
CA LYS A 12 -35.05 6.18 23.96
C LYS A 12 -35.59 4.99 23.17
N HIS A 13 -35.89 5.18 21.89
CA HIS A 13 -36.32 4.10 21.01
C HIS A 13 -35.15 3.14 20.81
N LYS A 14 -35.29 1.90 21.30
CA LYS A 14 -34.33 0.84 21.01
C LYS A 14 -34.37 0.57 19.51
N LEU A 15 -33.20 0.63 18.85
CA LEU A 15 -33.09 0.27 17.44
C LEU A 15 -33.61 -1.15 17.27
N LYS A 16 -34.52 -1.35 16.30
CA LYS A 16 -35.01 -2.68 15.97
C LYS A 16 -33.83 -3.54 15.54
N GLN A 17 -33.77 -4.77 16.03
CA GLN A 17 -32.68 -5.72 15.76
C GLN A 17 -32.45 -5.93 14.25
N SER A 18 -33.51 -5.79 13.43
CA SER A 18 -33.42 -5.80 11.97
C SER A 18 -32.56 -4.67 11.40
N VAL A 19 -32.62 -3.46 11.97
CA VAL A 19 -31.82 -2.31 11.52
C VAL A 19 -30.34 -2.57 11.80
N ILE A 20 -30.02 -3.11 12.98
CA ILE A 20 -28.64 -3.47 13.35
C ILE A 20 -28.09 -4.53 12.39
N LEU A 21 -28.90 -5.55 12.06
CA LEU A 21 -28.49 -6.62 11.15
C LEU A 21 -28.23 -6.10 9.72
N VAL A 22 -29.07 -5.19 9.22
CA VAL A 22 -28.88 -4.55 7.91
C VAL A 22 -27.59 -3.72 7.88
N VAL A 23 -27.30 -2.97 8.94
CA VAL A 23 -26.05 -2.17 9.03
C VAL A 23 -24.81 -3.06 9.00
N ILE A 24 -24.84 -4.19 9.71
CA ILE A 24 -23.73 -5.16 9.72
C ILE A 24 -23.53 -5.76 8.32
N LEU A 25 -24.61 -6.17 7.65
CA LEU A 25 -24.53 -6.70 6.28
C LEU A 25 -23.98 -5.67 5.30
N ALA A 26 -24.42 -4.41 5.39
CA ALA A 26 -23.90 -3.33 4.56
C ALA A 26 -22.40 -3.08 4.81
N ALA A 27 -21.95 -3.13 6.07
CA ALA A 27 -20.54 -2.99 6.40
C ALA A 27 -19.70 -4.15 5.84
N LEU A 28 -20.15 -5.39 6.00
CA LEU A 28 -19.47 -6.57 5.45
C LEU A 28 -19.41 -6.52 3.92
N PHE A 29 -20.50 -6.12 3.26
CA PHE A 29 -20.54 -5.96 1.82
C PHE A 29 -19.57 -4.87 1.32
N GLY A 30 -19.50 -3.74 2.03
CA GLY A 30 -18.55 -2.67 1.74
C GLY A 30 -17.08 -3.14 1.85
N LEU A 31 -16.75 -3.90 2.90
CA LEU A 31 -15.42 -4.49 3.08
C LEU A 31 -15.09 -5.47 1.95
N TRP A 32 -16.05 -6.30 1.55
CA TRP A 32 -15.87 -7.28 0.47
C TRP A 32 -15.59 -6.60 -0.89
N LEU A 33 -16.39 -5.58 -1.24
CA LEU A 33 -16.19 -4.76 -2.45
C LEU A 33 -14.80 -4.11 -2.51
N ARG A 34 -14.31 -3.61 -1.37
CA ARG A 34 -12.97 -3.02 -1.26
C ARG A 34 -11.87 -4.04 -1.50
N SER A 35 -12.02 -5.26 -0.96
CA SER A 35 -11.05 -6.34 -1.11
C SER A 35 -10.90 -6.79 -2.57
N CYS A 36 -12.02 -6.98 -3.28
CA CYS A 36 -11.99 -7.38 -4.69
C CYS A 36 -11.26 -6.37 -5.60
N LYS A 37 -11.42 -5.06 -5.36
CA LYS A 37 -10.73 -4.03 -6.15
C LYS A 37 -9.21 -4.07 -5.95
N ARG A 38 -8.74 -4.37 -4.73
CA ARG A 38 -7.31 -4.45 -4.40
C ARG A 38 -6.64 -5.64 -5.10
N ALA A 39 -7.29 -6.81 -5.08
CA ALA A 39 -6.78 -8.02 -5.74
C ALA A 39 -6.60 -7.81 -7.25
N ARG A 40 -7.61 -7.24 -7.92
CA ARG A 40 -7.56 -6.97 -9.37
C ARG A 40 -6.47 -5.97 -9.79
N MET A 41 -6.03 -5.08 -8.90
CA MET A 41 -4.91 -4.17 -9.22
C MET A 41 -3.55 -4.89 -9.16
N GLN A 42 -3.37 -5.82 -8.22
CA GLN A 42 -2.12 -6.57 -8.08
C GLN A 42 -1.89 -7.55 -9.25
N GLU A 43 -2.95 -8.06 -9.88
CA GLU A 43 -2.84 -8.94 -11.05
C GLU A 43 -2.37 -8.22 -12.32
N ARG A 44 -2.55 -6.89 -12.42
CA ARG A 44 -2.28 -6.14 -13.65
C ARG A 44 -0.89 -5.52 -13.72
N ILE A 45 -0.27 -5.26 -12.57
CA ILE A 45 1.06 -4.68 -12.50
C ILE A 45 1.97 -5.74 -11.87
N ILE A 46 2.92 -6.23 -12.64
CA ILE A 46 3.81 -7.32 -12.22
C ILE A 46 5.22 -6.76 -12.08
N VAL A 47 5.82 -7.00 -10.92
CA VAL A 47 7.25 -6.76 -10.69
C VAL A 47 7.96 -8.09 -10.92
N HIS A 48 8.86 -8.13 -11.92
CA HIS A 48 9.54 -9.36 -12.32
C HIS A 48 10.81 -9.63 -11.52
N SER A 49 11.69 -8.64 -11.46
CA SER A 49 12.98 -8.74 -10.80
C SER A 49 13.31 -7.43 -10.11
N VAL A 50 14.04 -7.55 -9.00
CA VAL A 50 14.58 -6.43 -8.23
C VAL A 50 16.00 -6.82 -7.86
N ASN A 51 16.97 -6.09 -8.40
CA ASN A 51 18.40 -6.33 -8.19
C ASN A 51 19.03 -5.09 -7.57
N ILE A 52 20.04 -5.31 -6.74
CA ILE A 52 20.92 -4.25 -6.23
C ILE A 52 22.09 -4.17 -7.21
N GLU A 53 22.22 -3.04 -7.91
CA GLU A 53 23.29 -2.84 -8.89
C GLU A 53 24.54 -2.28 -8.22
N GLU A 54 24.36 -1.28 -7.37
CA GLU A 54 25.44 -0.57 -6.70
C GLU A 54 24.99 -0.13 -5.32
N PHE A 55 25.93 -0.03 -4.38
CA PHE A 55 25.68 0.54 -3.06
C PHE A 55 26.91 1.28 -2.58
N GLY A 56 26.68 2.40 -1.90
CA GLY A 56 27.67 3.15 -1.15
C GLY A 56 27.27 3.24 0.33
N SER A 57 28.02 4.01 1.11
CA SER A 57 27.70 4.22 2.54
C SER A 57 26.33 4.87 2.77
N ASN A 58 25.93 5.75 1.84
CA ASN A 58 24.75 6.61 1.95
C ASN A 58 23.78 6.47 0.77
N TYR A 59 23.97 5.48 -0.11
CA TYR A 59 23.03 5.24 -1.20
C TYR A 59 22.97 3.78 -1.61
N VAL A 60 21.84 3.37 -2.15
CA VAL A 60 21.68 2.07 -2.81
C VAL A 60 20.99 2.26 -4.14
N MET A 61 21.60 1.76 -5.21
CA MET A 61 21.04 1.77 -6.55
C MET A 61 20.37 0.42 -6.84
N LEU A 62 19.07 0.48 -7.12
CA LEU A 62 18.26 -0.68 -7.47
C LEU A 62 17.92 -0.65 -8.95
N SER A 63 18.02 -1.79 -9.64
CA SER A 63 17.29 -1.99 -10.88
C SER A 63 16.13 -2.93 -10.69
N TYR A 64 15.04 -2.61 -11.37
CA TYR A 64 13.84 -3.42 -11.33
C TYR A 64 13.17 -3.45 -12.68
N GLU A 65 12.40 -4.49 -12.88
CA GLU A 65 11.61 -4.67 -14.08
C GLU A 65 10.15 -4.78 -13.72
N VAL A 66 9.35 -3.94 -14.37
CA VAL A 66 7.93 -3.80 -14.10
C VAL A 66 7.14 -3.87 -15.39
N GLU A 67 6.05 -4.61 -15.36
CA GLU A 67 5.15 -4.81 -16.49
C GLU A 67 3.75 -4.32 -16.12
N ASN A 68 3.15 -3.56 -17.03
CA ASN A 68 1.74 -3.21 -16.97
C ASN A 68 0.97 -4.02 -18.01
N LYS A 69 0.20 -5.01 -17.55
CA LYS A 69 -0.69 -5.83 -18.39
C LYS A 69 -2.00 -5.15 -18.73
N ASP A 70 -2.27 -3.96 -18.20
CA ASP A 70 -3.49 -3.22 -18.51
C ASP A 70 -3.40 -2.55 -19.88
N SER A 71 -4.55 -2.40 -20.54
CA SER A 71 -4.65 -1.69 -21.82
C SER A 71 -4.57 -0.17 -21.71
N ARG A 72 -4.33 0.35 -20.50
CA ARG A 72 -4.23 1.79 -20.20
C ARG A 72 -2.94 2.10 -19.45
N SER A 73 -2.41 3.29 -19.69
CA SER A 73 -1.31 3.82 -18.88
C SER A 73 -1.79 4.09 -17.46
N ARG A 74 -0.91 3.88 -16.49
CA ARG A 74 -1.23 4.07 -15.07
C ARG A 74 -0.07 4.71 -14.34
N ASN A 75 -0.40 5.60 -13.42
CA ASN A 75 0.55 6.04 -12.40
C ASN A 75 0.46 5.10 -11.21
N VAL A 76 1.61 4.55 -10.82
CA VAL A 76 1.74 3.55 -9.76
C VAL A 76 2.71 4.06 -8.73
N LYS A 77 2.33 3.99 -7.46
CA LYS A 77 3.25 4.23 -6.34
C LYS A 77 3.94 2.92 -5.98
N LEU A 78 5.26 2.94 -5.92
CA LEU A 78 6.10 1.82 -5.58
C LEU A 78 6.89 2.14 -4.32
N LEU A 79 6.91 1.19 -3.40
CA LEU A 79 7.74 1.23 -2.21
C LEU A 79 8.91 0.28 -2.44
N ALA A 80 10.09 0.85 -2.63
CA ALA A 80 11.33 0.10 -2.58
C ALA A 80 11.80 0.02 -1.12
N ARG A 81 12.20 -1.18 -0.69
CA ARG A 81 12.81 -1.43 0.61
C ARG A 81 14.03 -2.32 0.44
N VAL A 82 15.13 -1.92 1.04
CA VAL A 82 16.39 -2.67 1.11
C VAL A 82 16.67 -3.04 2.55
N SER A 83 17.00 -4.29 2.77
CA SER A 83 17.24 -4.86 4.09
C SER A 83 18.58 -5.61 4.16
N ASP A 84 19.15 -5.66 5.35
CA ASP A 84 20.32 -6.47 5.70
C ASP A 84 19.96 -7.96 5.84
N GLU A 85 20.96 -8.77 6.21
CA GLU A 85 20.82 -10.22 6.44
C GLU A 85 19.89 -10.57 7.62
N LYS A 86 19.74 -9.66 8.59
CA LYS A 86 18.89 -9.80 9.79
C LYS A 86 17.50 -9.18 9.60
N ASP A 87 17.09 -8.93 8.35
CA ASP A 87 15.86 -8.22 7.97
C ASP A 87 15.75 -6.77 8.54
N GLY A 88 16.87 -6.18 8.96
CA GLY A 88 16.95 -4.78 9.36
C GLY A 88 16.87 -3.85 8.15
N GLU A 89 16.02 -2.82 8.22
CA GLU A 89 15.83 -1.86 7.13
C GLU A 89 17.07 -0.97 6.98
N ILE A 90 17.68 -1.00 5.79
CA ILE A 90 18.80 -0.13 5.42
C ILE A 90 18.22 1.15 4.82
N ALA A 91 17.39 1.01 3.78
CA ALA A 91 16.79 2.14 3.07
C ALA A 91 15.38 1.79 2.60
N SER A 92 14.52 2.80 2.56
CA SER A 92 13.24 2.71 1.86
C SER A 92 12.90 4.02 1.17
N LYS A 93 12.23 3.92 0.02
CA LYS A 93 11.74 5.08 -0.71
C LYS A 93 10.41 4.76 -1.36
N LEU A 94 9.46 5.65 -1.17
CA LEU A 94 8.19 5.65 -1.87
C LEU A 94 8.30 6.61 -3.06
N PHE A 95 8.06 6.11 -4.27
CA PHE A 95 8.11 6.93 -5.47
C PHE A 95 6.97 6.56 -6.43
N GLU A 96 6.64 7.48 -7.34
CA GLU A 96 5.57 7.31 -8.31
C GLU A 96 6.16 7.18 -9.72
N ILE A 97 5.67 6.20 -10.49
CA ILE A 97 6.06 6.00 -11.88
C ILE A 97 4.84 5.94 -12.79
N THR A 98 4.97 6.47 -14.01
CA THR A 98 4.01 6.26 -15.09
C THR A 98 4.43 5.05 -15.90
N LEU A 99 3.58 4.03 -15.95
CA LEU A 99 3.74 2.84 -16.80
C LEU A 99 2.86 2.98 -18.03
N LYS A 100 3.41 2.72 -19.22
CA LYS A 100 2.64 2.70 -20.47
C LYS A 100 1.75 1.45 -20.50
N ALA A 101 0.72 1.48 -21.35
CA ALA A 101 -0.17 0.34 -21.53
C ALA A 101 0.57 -0.84 -22.16
N GLY A 102 0.37 -2.05 -21.64
CA GLY A 102 0.97 -3.27 -22.19
C GLY A 102 2.50 -3.30 -22.23
N SER A 103 3.19 -2.37 -21.54
CA SER A 103 4.65 -2.27 -21.60
C SER A 103 5.32 -3.03 -20.47
N ARG A 104 6.50 -3.57 -20.78
CA ARG A 104 7.47 -4.09 -19.83
C ARG A 104 8.69 -3.19 -19.89
N GLU A 105 9.09 -2.64 -18.76
CA GLU A 105 10.14 -1.63 -18.68
C GLU A 105 11.13 -1.99 -17.59
N LYS A 106 12.42 -1.98 -17.93
CA LYS A 106 13.52 -2.04 -16.97
C LYS A 106 13.89 -0.62 -16.57
N ARG A 107 13.92 -0.34 -15.27
CA ARG A 107 14.24 0.97 -14.71
C ARG A 107 15.22 0.82 -13.56
N SER A 108 15.95 1.89 -13.27
CA SER A 108 16.79 2.00 -12.08
C SER A 108 16.26 3.12 -11.18
N GLN A 109 16.44 2.95 -9.88
CA GLN A 109 16.09 3.93 -8.87
C GLN A 109 17.14 3.96 -7.79
N THR A 110 17.64 5.16 -7.50
CA THR A 110 18.54 5.41 -6.38
C THR A 110 17.73 5.68 -5.12
N LEU A 111 18.13 4.99 -4.04
CA LEU A 111 17.70 5.19 -2.67
C LEU A 111 18.79 5.98 -1.95
N ASP A 112 18.56 7.28 -1.85
CA ASP A 112 19.36 8.32 -1.21
C ASP A 112 18.95 8.54 0.26
N GLU A 113 17.69 8.28 0.60
CA GLU A 113 17.18 8.36 1.98
C GLU A 113 17.41 7.03 2.71
N VAL A 114 18.62 6.84 3.21
CA VAL A 114 18.99 5.64 3.97
C VAL A 114 18.59 5.83 5.43
N THR A 115 17.79 4.92 5.98
CA THR A 115 17.34 4.94 7.38
C THR A 115 18.50 4.79 8.35
N ARG A 116 19.54 4.06 7.94
CA ARG A 116 20.81 3.93 8.66
C ARG A 116 21.98 3.77 7.69
N ALA A 117 23.10 4.43 7.93
CA ALA A 117 24.30 4.22 7.11
C ALA A 117 24.71 2.74 7.06
N ILE A 118 25.18 2.29 5.89
CA ILE A 118 25.74 0.95 5.72
C ILE A 118 27.09 0.92 6.42
N LYS A 119 27.28 -0.04 7.35
CA LYS A 119 28.54 -0.17 8.07
C LYS A 119 29.64 -0.75 7.18
N ASP A 120 30.90 -0.48 7.51
CA ASP A 120 32.04 -1.06 6.79
C ASP A 120 31.99 -2.59 6.84
N GLY A 121 31.99 -3.22 5.66
CA GLY A 121 31.87 -4.67 5.50
C GLY A 121 30.43 -5.20 5.47
N GLU A 122 29.42 -4.37 5.77
CA GLU A 122 28.01 -4.72 5.63
C GLU A 122 27.57 -4.58 4.17
N ARG A 123 26.79 -5.54 3.66
CA ARG A 123 26.27 -5.52 2.29
C ARG A 123 24.75 -5.56 2.30
N PRO A 124 24.07 -4.81 1.42
CA PRO A 124 22.64 -4.98 1.20
C PRO A 124 22.35 -6.43 0.80
N TYR A 125 21.47 -7.10 1.53
CA TYR A 125 21.21 -8.52 1.32
C TYR A 125 19.98 -8.73 0.44
N ARG A 126 18.89 -8.01 0.72
CA ARG A 126 17.61 -8.19 0.04
C ARG A 126 17.02 -6.85 -0.37
N ALA A 127 16.59 -6.76 -1.61
CA ALA A 127 15.76 -5.66 -2.11
C ALA A 127 14.35 -6.16 -2.41
N THR A 128 13.36 -5.40 -2.02
CA THR A 128 11.95 -5.68 -2.29
C THR A 128 11.29 -4.45 -2.87
N LEU A 129 10.41 -4.66 -3.85
CA LEU A 129 9.62 -3.61 -4.46
C LEU A 129 8.16 -4.01 -4.36
N ARG A 130 7.36 -3.17 -3.71
CA ARG A 130 5.94 -3.42 -3.48
C ARG A 130 5.10 -2.31 -4.10
N ILE A 131 4.00 -2.70 -4.71
CA ILE A 131 2.98 -1.74 -5.15
C ILE A 131 2.30 -1.18 -3.90
N TYR A 132 2.36 0.14 -3.73
CA TYR A 132 1.70 0.84 -2.65
C TYR A 132 0.30 1.28 -3.11
N PRO A 133 -0.77 0.64 -2.60
CA PRO A 133 -2.13 1.00 -2.99
C PRO A 133 -2.45 2.42 -2.50
N ARG A 134 -3.11 3.21 -3.35
CA ARG A 134 -3.78 4.45 -2.93
C ARG A 134 -5.04 4.15 -2.11
#